data_AF-A0A2V7DIQ1-F1
#
_entry.id   AF-A0A2V7DIQ1-F1
#
_cell.length_a   1.000
_cell.length_b   1.000
_cell.length_c   1.000
_cell.angle_alpha   90.00
_cell.angle_beta   90.00
_cell.angle_gamma   90.00
#
_symmetry.space_group_name_H-M   'P 1'
#
loop_
_entity.id
_entity.type
_entity.pdbx_description
1 polymer ?
#
loop_
_entity_poly.entity_id
_entity_poly.type
_entity_poly.pdbx_seq_one_letter_code
_entity_poly.pdbx_strand_id
1 'polypeptide(L)'
;MRRFVTLMLTLSAAATMLTTPALASTLPEAPVRVAIPGTLHEGRDAAITLEPRHAGRDAVPFDVYVIRIPSRQPVLSYLSSTGIWTPEPTPWQRDRVVTAATAQLATWREKGSAGFVTLLVVFVRAGANPSERSEWLFQPVLGRVSVRPAATAGAGAVIFAGALGLATVAMGALVVLGLPRRPEKR
;
A
#
# COMPACT_ATOMS: atom_id res chain seq x y z
N MET A 1 71.60 10.14 19.36
CA MET A 1 70.73 11.34 19.58
C MET A 1 69.62 11.29 18.54
N ARG A 2 68.38 11.01 18.97
CA ARG A 2 67.26 11.99 18.99
C ARG A 2 66.79 12.36 17.57
N ARG A 3 65.74 11.71 17.07
CA ARG A 3 64.30 12.05 17.21
C ARG A 3 63.87 13.23 16.32
N PHE A 4 62.66 13.10 15.76
CA PHE A 4 61.84 14.11 15.04
C PHE A 4 62.33 14.36 13.59
N VAL A 5 61.52 14.20 12.53
CA VAL A 5 60.16 14.70 12.37
C VAL A 5 59.33 13.73 11.52
N THR A 6 58.38 13.08 12.19
CA THR A 6 57.13 12.57 11.62
C THR A 6 56.17 13.76 11.58
N LEU A 7 55.69 14.19 10.41
CA LEU A 7 54.33 14.73 10.22
C LEU A 7 54.13 15.15 8.76
N MET A 8 52.87 15.09 8.33
CA MET A 8 52.31 15.63 7.08
C MET A 8 52.48 14.75 5.84
N LEU A 9 51.54 13.81 5.66
CA LEU A 9 50.64 13.83 4.50
C LEU A 9 49.65 12.65 4.57
N THR A 10 48.72 12.72 5.51
CA THR A 10 47.55 11.83 5.55
C THR A 10 46.36 12.61 6.07
N LEU A 11 45.59 13.25 5.17
CA LEU A 11 44.13 13.42 5.23
C LEU A 11 43.66 14.32 4.08
N SER A 12 43.31 13.73 2.94
CA SER A 12 42.42 14.35 1.94
C SER A 12 41.44 13.30 1.44
N ALA A 13 40.64 12.77 2.36
CA ALA A 13 39.53 11.88 2.06
C ALA A 13 38.47 12.04 3.15
N ALA A 14 37.54 12.99 2.95
CA ALA A 14 36.18 12.99 3.53
C ALA A 14 35.55 14.38 3.38
N ALA A 15 34.96 14.69 2.21
CA ALA A 15 33.94 15.74 2.11
C ALA A 15 33.09 15.62 0.83
N THR A 16 32.81 14.42 0.35
CA THR A 16 31.57 14.21 -0.43
C THR A 16 30.43 14.07 0.57
N MET A 17 30.08 15.21 1.19
CA MET A 17 28.83 15.31 1.91
C MET A 17 27.72 14.94 0.94
N LEU A 18 26.93 13.95 1.34
CA LEU A 18 25.66 13.57 0.77
C LEU A 18 24.87 14.82 0.35
N THR A 19 24.87 15.12 -0.94
CA THR A 19 23.84 15.96 -1.53
C THR A 19 22.57 15.14 -1.57
N THR A 20 21.85 15.12 -0.45
CA THR A 20 20.47 14.66 -0.38
C THR A 20 19.67 15.52 -1.37
N PRO A 21 18.97 14.97 -2.38
CA PRO A 21 18.27 15.79 -3.35
C PRO A 21 17.10 16.51 -2.67
N ALA A 22 17.29 17.78 -2.34
CA ALA A 22 16.35 18.67 -1.65
C ALA A 22 15.16 19.15 -2.53
N LEU A 23 14.93 18.53 -3.68
CA LEU A 23 14.00 19.03 -4.71
C LEU A 23 12.51 18.74 -4.41
N ALA A 24 12.21 17.82 -3.49
CA ALA A 24 10.82 17.59 -3.08
C ALA A 24 10.26 18.75 -2.22
N SER A 25 11.13 19.52 -1.56
CA SER A 25 10.71 20.62 -0.68
C SER A 25 10.43 21.94 -1.41
N THR A 26 10.80 22.05 -2.70
CA THR A 26 10.67 23.28 -3.49
C THR A 26 9.39 23.34 -4.32
N LEU A 27 8.68 22.22 -4.49
CA LEU A 27 7.42 22.24 -5.23
C LEU A 27 6.32 22.93 -4.41
N PRO A 28 5.37 23.63 -5.05
CA PRO A 28 4.22 24.19 -4.37
C PRO A 28 3.28 23.08 -3.86
N GLU A 29 2.49 23.38 -2.83
CA GLU A 29 1.41 22.48 -2.40
C GLU A 29 0.35 22.33 -3.51
N ALA A 30 -0.24 21.14 -3.63
CA ALA A 30 -1.28 20.89 -4.61
C ALA A 30 -2.55 21.72 -4.30
N PRO A 31 -3.28 22.18 -5.34
CA PRO A 31 -4.56 22.87 -5.19
C PRO A 31 -5.68 21.94 -4.66
N VAL A 32 -5.37 20.67 -4.43
CA VAL A 32 -6.24 19.66 -3.84
C VAL A 32 -5.58 19.03 -2.60
N ARG A 33 -6.36 18.79 -1.56
CA ARG A 33 -6.04 17.90 -0.45
C ARG A 33 -6.26 16.46 -0.89
N VAL A 34 -5.27 15.61 -0.65
CA VAL A 34 -5.34 14.17 -0.91
C VAL A 34 -5.55 13.44 0.42
N ALA A 35 -6.56 12.59 0.50
CA ALA A 35 -6.76 11.66 1.61
C ALA A 35 -6.52 10.22 1.12
N ILE A 36 -5.52 9.56 1.69
CA ILE A 36 -5.18 8.16 1.44
C ILE A 36 -5.66 7.34 2.65
N PRO A 37 -6.35 6.20 2.46
CA PRO A 37 -6.87 5.43 3.58
C PRO A 37 -5.74 4.77 4.35
N GLY A 38 -5.80 4.80 5.68
CA GLY A 38 -4.75 4.19 6.53
C GLY A 38 -4.79 2.66 6.56
N THR A 39 -5.97 2.07 6.35
CA THR A 39 -6.19 0.62 6.46
C THR A 39 -7.18 0.12 5.41
N LEU A 40 -6.97 -1.08 4.89
CA LEU A 40 -7.93 -1.82 4.04
C LEU A 40 -7.90 -3.32 4.37
N HIS A 41 -8.91 -4.07 3.96
CA HIS A 41 -8.92 -5.53 4.03
C HIS A 41 -8.67 -6.14 2.65
N GLU A 42 -7.96 -7.28 2.59
CA GLU A 42 -7.74 -8.01 1.34
C GLU A 42 -9.05 -8.22 0.57
N GLY A 43 -8.99 -7.96 -0.75
CA GLY A 43 -10.15 -8.11 -1.63
C GLY A 43 -11.28 -7.11 -1.42
N ARG A 44 -11.13 -6.13 -0.51
CA ARG A 44 -12.06 -5.01 -0.34
C ARG A 44 -11.63 -3.80 -1.14
N ASP A 45 -12.62 -2.96 -1.41
CA ASP A 45 -12.41 -1.72 -2.12
C ASP A 45 -11.92 -0.64 -1.14
N ALA A 46 -10.95 0.16 -1.55
CA ALA A 46 -10.37 1.26 -0.80
C ALA A 46 -10.51 2.55 -1.59
N ALA A 47 -10.51 3.69 -0.89
CA ALA A 47 -10.90 4.99 -1.42
C ALA A 47 -9.79 6.04 -1.25
N ILE A 48 -9.30 6.63 -2.34
CA ILE A 48 -8.49 7.86 -2.29
C ILE A 48 -9.43 9.03 -2.58
N THR A 49 -9.39 10.06 -1.73
CA THR A 49 -10.25 11.25 -1.90
C THR A 49 -9.41 12.45 -2.31
N LEU A 50 -9.85 13.19 -3.32
CA LEU A 50 -9.28 14.48 -3.71
C LEU A 50 -10.28 15.59 -3.45
N GLU A 51 -9.98 16.45 -2.49
CA GLU A 51 -10.81 17.59 -2.09
C GLU A 51 -10.14 18.90 -2.50
N PRO A 52 -10.82 19.82 -3.17
CA PRO A 52 -10.24 21.12 -3.52
C PRO A 52 -9.83 21.89 -2.26
N ARG A 53 -8.59 22.41 -2.25
CA ARG A 53 -8.12 23.31 -1.19
C ARG A 53 -8.49 24.74 -1.55
N HIS A 54 -8.09 25.21 -2.73
CA HIS A 54 -8.37 26.55 -3.25
C HIS A 54 -8.74 26.47 -4.74
N ALA A 55 -9.83 27.13 -5.14
CA ALA A 55 -10.18 27.31 -6.54
C ALA A 55 -9.36 28.49 -7.10
N GLY A 56 -8.29 28.18 -7.85
CA GLY A 56 -7.51 29.19 -8.55
C GLY A 56 -8.19 29.61 -9.85
N ARG A 57 -8.23 30.91 -10.17
CA ARG A 57 -8.75 31.43 -11.45
C ARG A 57 -7.92 30.99 -12.66
N ASP A 58 -6.63 30.72 -12.47
CA ASP A 58 -5.67 30.34 -13.52
C ASP A 58 -5.11 28.93 -13.27
N ALA A 59 -6.00 27.93 -13.13
CA ALA A 59 -5.57 26.56 -12.88
C ALA A 59 -4.99 25.93 -14.16
N VAL A 60 -3.69 25.65 -14.15
CA VAL A 60 -3.02 24.85 -15.20
C VAL A 60 -3.59 23.43 -15.18
N PRO A 61 -3.93 22.84 -16.34
CA PRO A 61 -4.39 21.45 -16.39
C PRO A 61 -3.27 20.48 -15.98
N PHE A 62 -3.62 19.47 -15.19
CA PHE A 62 -2.68 18.46 -14.71
C PHE A 62 -3.27 17.06 -14.71
N ASP A 63 -2.41 16.08 -14.87
CA ASP A 63 -2.73 14.67 -14.70
C ASP A 63 -2.42 14.23 -13.27
N VAL A 64 -3.26 13.35 -12.73
CA VAL A 64 -3.05 12.73 -11.42
C VAL A 64 -2.72 11.27 -11.63
N TYR A 65 -1.59 10.84 -11.09
CA TYR A 65 -1.19 9.45 -11.06
C TYR A 65 -1.14 8.96 -9.62
N VAL A 66 -1.76 7.81 -9.37
CA VAL A 66 -1.63 7.08 -8.11
C VAL A 66 -0.70 5.90 -8.39
N ILE A 67 0.45 5.90 -7.72
CA ILE A 67 1.52 4.93 -7.93
C ILE A 67 1.60 4.04 -6.70
N ARG A 68 1.51 2.74 -6.94
CA ARG A 68 1.78 1.70 -5.95
C ARG A 68 3.28 1.41 -5.93
N ILE A 69 3.89 1.55 -4.77
CA ILE A 69 5.28 1.18 -4.49
C ILE A 69 5.24 -0.10 -3.64
N PRO A 70 5.45 -1.29 -4.24
CA PRO A 70 5.35 -2.54 -3.51
C PRO A 70 6.56 -2.70 -2.58
N SER A 71 6.31 -3.21 -1.37
CA SER A 71 7.37 -3.46 -0.37
C SER A 71 8.35 -4.58 -0.77
N ARG A 72 7.95 -5.49 -1.67
CA ARG A 72 8.69 -6.73 -1.99
C ARG A 72 8.99 -6.95 -3.47
N GLN A 73 8.38 -6.17 -4.37
CA GLN A 73 8.55 -6.32 -5.81
C GLN A 73 8.94 -4.96 -6.41
N PRO A 74 9.93 -4.91 -7.31
CA PRO A 74 10.46 -3.65 -7.84
C PRO A 74 9.56 -2.99 -8.89
N VAL A 75 8.46 -3.62 -9.28
CA VAL A 75 7.60 -3.13 -10.37
C VAL A 75 6.57 -2.16 -9.82
N LEU A 76 6.69 -0.89 -10.21
CA LEU A 76 5.67 0.13 -9.95
C LEU A 76 4.37 -0.25 -10.65
N SER A 77 3.24 0.12 -10.07
CA SER A 77 1.94 -0.02 -10.73
C SER A 77 1.15 1.26 -10.58
N TYR A 78 0.34 1.58 -11.58
CA TYR A 78 -0.42 2.81 -11.69
C TYR A 78 -1.90 2.49 -11.58
N LEU A 79 -2.64 3.29 -10.83
CA LEU A 79 -4.09 3.13 -10.72
C LEU A 79 -4.76 3.80 -11.91
N SER A 80 -5.52 3.04 -12.69
CA SER A 80 -6.39 3.59 -13.74
C SER A 80 -7.61 4.30 -13.16
N SER A 81 -8.28 5.11 -13.98
CA SER A 81 -9.60 5.70 -13.67
C SER A 81 -10.68 4.66 -13.36
N THR A 82 -10.52 3.42 -13.83
CA THR A 82 -11.44 2.30 -13.60
C THR A 82 -11.12 1.50 -12.32
N GLY A 83 -10.11 1.89 -11.55
CA GLY A 83 -9.74 1.20 -10.31
C GLY A 83 -8.86 -0.03 -10.50
N ILE A 84 -8.23 -0.18 -11.67
CA ILE A 84 -7.36 -1.30 -12.03
C ILE A 84 -5.90 -0.87 -11.92
N TRP A 85 -5.05 -1.72 -11.32
CA TRP A 85 -3.61 -1.52 -11.31
C TRP A 85 -2.98 -1.97 -12.63
N THR A 86 -2.26 -1.08 -13.30
CA THR A 86 -1.56 -1.33 -14.55
C THR A 86 -0.04 -1.16 -14.38
N PRO A 87 0.80 -1.89 -15.13
CA PRO A 87 2.25 -1.70 -15.09
C PRO A 87 2.70 -0.45 -15.85
N GLU A 88 1.89 0.02 -16.80
CA GLU A 88 2.18 1.20 -17.61
C GLU A 88 1.63 2.48 -16.96
N PRO A 89 2.33 3.62 -17.09
CA PRO A 89 1.85 4.91 -16.62
C PRO A 89 0.46 5.25 -17.14
N THR A 90 -0.56 5.06 -16.29
CA THR A 90 -1.95 5.35 -16.62
C THR A 90 -2.44 6.45 -15.68
N PRO A 91 -2.88 7.61 -16.20
CA PRO A 91 -3.41 8.66 -15.35
C PRO A 91 -4.70 8.18 -14.71
N TRP A 92 -4.80 8.31 -13.39
CA TRP A 92 -6.06 8.09 -12.67
C TRP A 92 -7.06 9.18 -13.06
N GLN A 93 -6.57 10.42 -13.21
CA GLN A 93 -7.33 11.55 -13.73
C GLN A 93 -6.49 12.27 -14.77
N ARG A 94 -7.12 12.63 -15.88
CA ARG A 94 -6.47 13.31 -16.99
C ARG A 94 -7.01 14.73 -17.13
N ASP A 95 -6.15 15.67 -17.54
CA ASP A 95 -6.51 17.04 -17.92
C ASP A 95 -7.33 17.76 -16.84
N ARG A 96 -7.00 17.52 -15.57
CA ARG A 96 -7.78 18.07 -14.46
C ARG A 96 -7.52 19.56 -14.31
N VAL A 97 -8.62 20.30 -14.23
CA VAL A 97 -8.63 21.71 -13.81
C VAL A 97 -9.47 21.81 -12.54
N VAL A 98 -8.94 22.44 -11.49
CA VAL A 98 -9.67 22.61 -10.23
C VAL A 98 -10.58 23.83 -10.34
N THR A 99 -11.75 23.66 -10.95
CA THR A 99 -12.72 24.75 -11.19
C THR A 99 -13.88 24.77 -10.18
N ALA A 100 -14.14 23.67 -9.47
CA ALA A 100 -15.25 23.55 -8.52
C ALA A 100 -14.94 22.59 -7.37
N ALA A 101 -15.64 22.77 -6.25
CA ALA A 101 -15.52 21.96 -5.04
C ALA A 101 -16.18 20.59 -5.20
N THR A 102 -15.54 19.67 -5.91
CA THR A 102 -16.02 18.29 -6.05
C THR A 102 -15.01 17.31 -5.46
N ALA A 103 -15.40 16.61 -4.40
CA ALA A 103 -14.65 15.49 -3.87
C ALA A 103 -14.66 14.35 -4.90
N GLN A 104 -13.49 13.83 -5.24
CA GLN A 104 -13.37 12.70 -6.18
C GLN A 104 -12.81 11.48 -5.49
N LEU A 105 -13.44 10.34 -5.76
CA LEU A 105 -13.15 9.06 -5.13
C LEU A 105 -12.46 8.13 -6.13
N ALA A 106 -11.26 7.63 -5.79
CA ALA A 106 -10.65 6.50 -6.48
C ALA A 106 -11.00 5.25 -5.69
N THR A 107 -11.84 4.37 -6.23
CA THR A 107 -12.05 3.04 -5.65
C THR A 107 -11.15 2.02 -6.32
N TRP A 108 -10.37 1.27 -5.56
CA TRP A 108 -9.60 0.15 -6.09
C TRP A 108 -9.69 -1.05 -5.15
N ARG A 109 -9.45 -2.23 -5.71
CA ARG A 109 -9.36 -3.47 -4.94
C ARG A 109 -7.89 -3.87 -4.79
N GLU A 110 -7.44 -4.08 -3.55
CA GLU A 110 -6.07 -4.55 -3.34
C GLU A 110 -5.94 -6.01 -3.78
N LYS A 111 -5.04 -6.25 -4.74
CA LYS A 111 -4.65 -7.57 -5.23
C LYS A 111 -3.29 -7.90 -4.64
N GLY A 112 -3.28 -8.45 -3.44
CA GLY A 112 -2.05 -8.77 -2.72
C GLY A 112 -2.33 -9.42 -1.37
N SER A 113 -1.30 -10.03 -0.80
CA SER A 113 -1.34 -10.55 0.57
C SER A 113 -1.27 -9.41 1.59
N ALA A 114 -1.72 -9.71 2.81
CA ALA A 114 -1.67 -8.82 3.94
C ALA A 114 -0.27 -8.26 4.18
N GLY A 115 -0.22 -7.01 4.63
CA GLY A 115 1.02 -6.29 4.82
C GLY A 115 0.86 -4.78 4.67
N PHE A 116 1.84 -4.15 4.04
CA PHE A 116 1.84 -2.72 3.80
C PHE A 116 2.05 -2.42 2.32
N VAL A 117 1.31 -1.44 1.84
CA VAL A 117 1.46 -0.84 0.52
C VAL A 117 1.74 0.64 0.72
N THR A 118 2.76 1.15 0.02
CA THR A 118 3.00 2.59 -0.05
C THR A 118 2.37 3.10 -1.33
N LEU A 119 1.51 4.10 -1.20
CA LEU A 119 0.91 4.83 -2.30
C LEU A 119 1.57 6.20 -2.41
N LEU A 120 1.89 6.57 -3.64
CA LEU A 120 2.44 7.87 -3.99
C LEU A 120 1.47 8.52 -4.99
N VAL A 121 0.93 9.68 -4.64
CA VAL A 121 0.09 10.47 -5.53
C VAL A 121 0.93 11.62 -6.07
N VAL A 122 1.10 11.65 -7.39
CA VAL A 122 1.85 12.70 -8.09
C VAL A 122 0.94 13.48 -9.02
N PHE A 123 1.29 14.75 -9.19
CA PHE A 123 0.59 15.69 -10.06
C PHE A 123 1.56 16.15 -11.13
N VAL A 124 1.21 15.90 -12.37
CA VAL A 124 2.15 16.01 -13.50
C VAL A 124 1.51 16.90 -14.56
N ARG A 125 2.32 17.57 -15.37
CA ARG A 125 1.81 18.23 -16.58
C ARG A 125 0.98 17.25 -17.40
N ALA A 126 -0.14 17.71 -17.94
CA ALA A 126 -1.02 16.88 -18.76
C ALA A 126 -0.24 16.17 -19.90
N GLY A 127 -0.38 14.85 -20.00
CA GLY A 127 0.29 14.02 -20.99
C GLY A 127 1.78 13.74 -20.75
N ALA A 128 2.38 14.25 -19.67
CA ALA A 128 3.79 14.02 -19.36
C ALA A 128 4.03 12.71 -18.59
N ASN A 129 5.30 12.32 -18.48
CA ASN A 129 5.70 11.06 -17.83
C ASN A 129 5.77 11.22 -16.30
N PRO A 130 4.97 10.45 -15.51
CA PRO A 130 4.99 10.57 -14.04
C PRO A 130 6.30 10.07 -13.40
N SER A 131 7.13 9.31 -14.12
CA SER A 131 8.44 8.87 -13.62
C SER A 131 9.48 9.97 -13.64
N GLU A 132 9.26 11.03 -14.43
CA GLU A 132 10.17 12.15 -14.58
C GLU A 132 9.84 13.24 -13.56
N ARG A 133 10.68 13.38 -12.54
CA ARG A 133 10.44 14.35 -11.44
C ARG A 133 10.40 15.80 -11.90
N SER A 134 11.04 16.14 -13.02
CA SER A 134 10.98 17.47 -13.64
C SER A 134 9.59 17.84 -14.15
N GLU A 135 8.74 16.85 -14.40
CA GLU A 135 7.37 17.04 -14.87
C GLU A 135 6.36 17.22 -13.73
N TRP A 136 6.80 17.08 -12.47
CA TRP A 136 5.94 17.21 -11.30
C TRP A 136 5.64 18.68 -11.03
N LEU A 137 4.35 19.00 -10.89
CA LEU A 137 3.89 20.38 -10.68
C LEU A 137 3.73 20.74 -9.21
N PHE A 138 3.41 19.75 -8.37
CA PHE A 138 3.09 19.94 -6.95
C PHE A 138 3.80 18.91 -6.09
N GLN A 139 3.88 19.19 -4.79
CA GLN A 139 4.42 18.26 -3.81
C GLN A 139 3.66 16.92 -3.88
N PRO A 140 4.38 15.79 -4.00
CA PRO A 140 3.74 14.49 -4.02
C PRO A 140 3.19 14.12 -2.65
N VAL A 141 2.08 13.39 -2.61
CA VAL A 141 1.52 12.88 -1.35
C VAL A 141 1.84 11.41 -1.20
N LEU A 142 2.52 11.06 -0.11
CA LEU A 142 2.90 9.69 0.23
C LEU A 142 2.02 9.19 1.37
N GLY A 143 1.38 8.05 1.17
CA GLY A 143 0.52 7.41 2.17
C GLY A 143 0.86 5.94 2.32
N ARG A 144 0.90 5.45 3.55
CA ARG A 144 1.11 4.03 3.85
C ARG A 144 -0.22 3.40 4.23
N VAL A 145 -0.60 2.35 3.51
CA VAL A 145 -1.85 1.62 3.69
C VAL A 145 -1.54 0.26 4.30
N SER A 146 -2.17 -0.03 5.44
CA SER A 146 -2.10 -1.36 6.06
C SER A 146 -3.19 -2.27 5.47
N VAL A 147 -2.76 -3.34 4.80
CA VAL A 147 -3.62 -4.37 4.23
C VAL A 147 -3.79 -5.48 5.27
N ARG A 148 -4.98 -5.58 5.84
CA ARG A 148 -5.34 -6.63 6.79
C ARG A 148 -5.83 -7.87 6.04
N PRO A 149 -5.54 -9.08 6.56
CA PRO A 149 -6.10 -10.30 6.00
C PRO A 149 -7.63 -10.20 5.89
N ALA A 150 -8.19 -10.83 4.86
CA ALA A 150 -9.63 -11.07 4.84
C ALA A 150 -10.00 -11.88 6.08
N ALA A 151 -11.01 -11.44 6.84
CA ALA A 151 -11.57 -12.27 7.89
C ALA A 151 -12.07 -13.55 7.23
N THR A 152 -11.40 -14.67 7.50
CA THR A 152 -11.87 -15.99 7.10
C THR A 152 -13.22 -16.18 7.76
N ALA A 153 -14.30 -16.01 6.99
CA ALA A 153 -15.65 -16.28 7.45
C ALA A 153 -15.76 -17.79 7.72
N GLY A 154 -15.42 -18.18 8.96
CA GLY A 154 -16.05 -19.21 9.78
C GLY A 154 -16.33 -20.62 9.23
N ALA A 155 -16.02 -20.97 7.99
CA ALA A 155 -16.38 -22.28 7.44
C ALA A 155 -15.46 -23.40 7.94
N GLY A 156 -14.17 -23.10 8.17
CA GLY A 156 -13.20 -24.10 8.66
C GLY A 156 -13.37 -24.48 10.13
N ALA A 157 -13.77 -23.55 10.99
CA ALA A 157 -13.93 -23.81 12.42
C ALA A 157 -15.14 -24.72 12.72
N VAL A 158 -16.22 -24.59 11.94
CA VAL A 158 -17.41 -25.43 12.09
C VAL A 158 -17.16 -26.86 11.59
N ILE A 159 -16.38 -27.03 10.52
CA ILE A 159 -16.04 -28.35 9.97
C ILE A 159 -15.08 -29.10 10.91
N PHE A 160 -14.07 -28.42 11.49
CA PHE A 160 -13.16 -29.05 12.45
C PHE A 160 -13.84 -29.42 13.78
N ALA A 161 -14.74 -28.57 14.29
CA ALA A 161 -15.54 -28.90 15.48
C ALA A 161 -16.50 -30.07 15.23
N GLY A 162 -17.12 -30.13 14.04
CA GLY A 162 -18.01 -31.24 13.65
C GLY A 162 -17.27 -32.57 13.50
N ALA A 163 -16.08 -32.56 12.89
CA ALA A 163 -15.26 -33.75 12.71
C ALA A 163 -14.74 -34.31 14.05
N LEU A 164 -14.32 -33.42 14.98
CA LEU A 164 -13.87 -33.84 16.30
C LEU A 164 -15.03 -34.42 17.14
N GLY A 165 -16.22 -33.82 17.07
CA GLY A 165 -17.42 -34.29 17.77
C GLY A 165 -17.90 -35.66 17.30
N LEU A 166 -17.90 -35.90 15.98
CA LEU A 166 -18.24 -37.21 15.41
C LEU A 166 -17.24 -38.30 15.82
N ALA A 167 -15.94 -37.98 15.87
CA ALA A 167 -14.91 -38.92 16.30
C ALA A 167 -15.06 -39.30 17.79
N THR A 168 -15.47 -38.37 18.66
CA THR A 168 -15.70 -38.67 20.09
C THR A 168 -16.94 -39.53 20.30
N VAL A 169 -18.04 -39.25 19.57
CA VAL A 169 -19.28 -40.03 19.65
C VAL A 169 -19.07 -41.46 19.13
N ALA A 170 -18.36 -41.62 18.00
CA ALA A 170 -18.06 -42.94 17.44
C ALA A 170 -17.19 -43.79 18.38
N MET A 171 -16.20 -43.18 19.03
CA MET A 171 -15.33 -43.86 19.97
C MET A 171 -16.07 -44.25 21.27
N GLY A 172 -16.97 -43.39 21.76
CA GLY A 172 -17.83 -43.70 22.91
C GLY A 172 -18.82 -44.85 22.62
N ALA A 173 -19.42 -44.89 21.42
CA ALA A 173 -20.32 -45.96 21.02
C ALA A 173 -19.61 -47.32 20.94
N LEU A 174 -18.36 -47.35 20.46
CA LEU A 174 -17.54 -48.57 20.38
C LEU A 174 -17.17 -49.14 21.75
N VAL A 175 -16.95 -48.28 22.76
CA VAL A 175 -16.70 -48.71 24.15
C VAL A 175 -17.95 -49.30 24.79
N VAL A 176 -19.13 -48.71 24.54
CA VAL A 176 -20.40 -49.19 25.10
C VAL A 176 -20.87 -50.49 24.44
N LEU A 177 -20.68 -50.63 23.12
CA LEU A 177 -21.10 -51.82 22.36
C LEU A 177 -20.06 -52.95 22.38
N GLY A 178 -18.79 -52.66 22.64
CA GLY A 178 -17.68 -53.63 22.64
C GLY A 178 -17.41 -54.33 23.98
N LEU A 179 -18.12 -53.97 25.06
CA LEU A 179 -17.94 -54.63 26.36
C LEU A 179 -18.60 -56.01 26.36
N PRO A 180 -17.83 -57.12 26.45
CA PRO A 180 -18.41 -58.45 26.55
C PRO A 180 -19.19 -58.54 27.87
N ARG A 181 -20.51 -58.79 27.77
CA ARG A 181 -21.33 -59.13 28.93
C ARG A 181 -20.73 -60.38 29.58
N ARG A 182 -20.13 -60.19 30.76
CA ARG A 182 -19.64 -61.30 31.59
C ARG A 182 -20.79 -62.28 31.80
N PRO A 183 -20.63 -63.57 31.46
CA PRO A 183 -21.62 -64.57 31.81
C PRO A 183 -21.63 -64.72 33.33
N GLU A 184 -22.75 -64.35 33.94
CA GLU A 184 -23.04 -64.57 35.35
C GLU A 184 -23.26 -66.08 35.54
N LYS A 185 -22.29 -66.75 36.18
CA LYS A 185 -22.45 -68.16 36.56
C LYS A 185 -23.40 -68.24 37.74
N ARG A 186 -24.57 -68.83 37.53
CA ARG A 186 -25.35 -69.53 38.56
C ARG A 186 -25.70 -70.91 38.06
#